data_AF-A0A3A6Q3J4-F1
#
_entry.id   AF-A0A3A6Q3J4-F1
#
_cell.length_a   1.000
_cell.length_b   1.000
_cell.length_c   1.000
_cell.angle_alpha   90.00
_cell.angle_beta   90.00
_cell.angle_gamma   90.00
#
_symmetry.space_group_name_H-M   'P 1'
#
loop_
_entity.id
_entity.type
_entity.pdbx_description
1 polymer ?
#
loop_
_entity_poly.entity_id
_entity_poly.type
_entity_poly.pdbx_seq_one_letter_code
_entity_poly.pdbx_strand_id
1 'polypeptide(L)'
;MADADNAVQAEIFSVWTNYSFILEFVIDAKTPEDYAYIVGRIDGPLRWSPIQRMKSLSNISQEHVDTLIPINLQEPLYKFVDNVGIHQQQIKANIEAKKLDELHKHDLQMQEIIDAVRELNNLSNRFLTDLVESAETLRILESSNMLIENVLNNED
;
A
#
# COMPACT_ATOMS: atom_id res chain seq x y z
N MET A 1 11.59 21.31 -6.56
CA MET A 1 11.87 20.02 -5.89
C MET A 1 13.19 19.51 -6.39
N ALA A 2 14.00 18.96 -5.48
CA ALA A 2 15.23 18.25 -5.86
C ALA A 2 14.87 16.86 -6.42
N ASP A 3 15.77 16.27 -7.22
CA ASP A 3 15.57 14.93 -7.80
C ASP A 3 15.34 13.84 -6.74
N ALA A 4 15.89 14.02 -5.53
CA ALA A 4 15.67 13.13 -4.40
C ALA A 4 14.22 13.16 -3.88
N ASP A 5 13.61 14.34 -3.77
CA ASP A 5 12.21 14.50 -3.34
C ASP A 5 11.25 13.81 -4.33
N ASN A 6 11.52 13.99 -5.64
CA ASN A 6 10.76 13.33 -6.71
C ASN A 6 10.88 11.80 -6.62
N ALA A 7 12.05 11.28 -6.27
CA ALA A 7 12.27 9.85 -6.13
C ALA A 7 11.49 9.25 -4.95
N VAL A 8 11.50 9.91 -3.79
CA VAL A 8 10.71 9.47 -2.61
C VAL A 8 9.22 9.45 -2.94
N GLN A 9 8.73 10.50 -3.60
CA GLN A 9 7.34 10.58 -4.06
C GLN A 9 6.96 9.42 -4.99
N ALA A 10 7.78 9.20 -6.02
CA ALA A 10 7.53 8.14 -6.99
C ALA A 10 7.47 6.76 -6.33
N GLU A 11 8.32 6.49 -5.35
CA GLU A 11 8.30 5.23 -4.61
C GLU A 11 7.04 5.07 -3.75
N ILE A 12 6.60 6.14 -3.05
CA ILE A 12 5.35 6.11 -2.28
C ILE A 12 4.16 5.78 -3.19
N PHE A 13 4.02 6.47 -4.34
CA PHE A 13 2.93 6.21 -5.28
C PHE A 13 3.01 4.83 -5.93
N SER A 14 4.22 4.32 -6.14
CA SER A 14 4.44 2.95 -6.63
C SER A 14 3.87 1.91 -5.66
N VAL A 15 4.03 2.10 -4.34
CA VAL A 15 3.44 1.20 -3.33
C VAL A 15 1.93 1.18 -3.44
N TRP A 16 1.29 2.36 -3.46
CA TRP A 16 -0.16 2.51 -3.52
C TRP A 16 -0.75 1.88 -4.78
N THR A 17 -0.14 2.20 -5.93
CA THR A 17 -0.56 1.72 -7.24
C THR A 17 -0.40 0.21 -7.36
N ASN A 18 0.73 -0.35 -6.90
CA ASN A 18 0.91 -1.80 -6.94
C ASN A 18 -0.06 -2.52 -6.01
N TYR A 19 -0.34 -1.96 -4.84
CA TYR A 19 -1.27 -2.57 -3.89
C TYR A 19 -2.70 -2.61 -4.41
N SER A 20 -3.23 -1.48 -4.90
CA SER A 20 -4.57 -1.43 -5.51
C SER A 20 -4.69 -2.41 -6.69
N PHE A 21 -3.67 -2.45 -7.56
CA PHE A 21 -3.62 -3.41 -8.66
C PHE A 21 -3.69 -4.86 -8.15
N ILE A 22 -2.90 -5.23 -7.15
CA ILE A 22 -2.94 -6.59 -6.58
C ILE A 22 -4.34 -6.94 -6.08
N LEU A 23 -5.01 -6.04 -5.36
CA LEU A 23 -6.36 -6.27 -4.86
C LEU A 23 -7.37 -6.45 -6.00
N GLU A 24 -7.28 -5.64 -7.06
CA GLU A 24 -8.13 -5.79 -8.26
C GLU A 24 -7.98 -7.18 -8.88
N PHE A 25 -6.74 -7.67 -9.03
CA PHE A 25 -6.51 -9.04 -9.53
C PHE A 25 -7.07 -10.10 -8.60
N VAL A 26 -6.98 -9.92 -7.28
CA VAL A 26 -7.53 -10.88 -6.32
C VAL A 26 -9.04 -11.02 -6.49
N ILE A 27 -9.76 -9.89 -6.55
CA ILE A 27 -11.23 -9.86 -6.75
C ILE A 27 -11.61 -10.50 -8.09
N ASP A 28 -10.88 -10.16 -9.14
CA ASP A 28 -11.17 -10.63 -10.50
C ASP A 28 -10.74 -12.08 -10.76
N ALA A 29 -9.83 -12.64 -9.96
CA ALA A 29 -9.28 -13.98 -10.17
C ALA A 29 -10.36 -15.06 -10.19
N LYS A 30 -10.30 -15.96 -11.19
CA LYS A 30 -11.20 -17.12 -11.33
C LYS A 30 -10.45 -18.42 -11.58
N THR A 31 -9.17 -18.37 -11.90
CA THR A 31 -8.38 -19.53 -12.34
C THR A 31 -7.09 -19.69 -11.52
N PRO A 32 -6.54 -20.92 -11.42
CA PRO A 32 -5.22 -21.15 -10.82
C PRO A 32 -4.09 -20.29 -11.41
N GLU A 33 -4.16 -19.99 -12.70
CA GLU A 33 -3.20 -19.14 -13.41
C GLU A 33 -3.23 -17.69 -12.91
N ASP A 34 -4.43 -17.15 -12.64
CA ASP A 34 -4.60 -15.81 -12.07
C ASP A 34 -3.90 -15.72 -10.71
N TYR A 35 -4.09 -16.74 -9.86
CA TYR A 35 -3.47 -16.79 -8.54
C TYR A 35 -1.95 -16.94 -8.59
N ALA A 36 -1.40 -17.71 -9.54
CA ALA A 36 0.04 -17.79 -9.75
C ALA A 36 0.64 -16.43 -10.18
N TYR A 37 -0.07 -15.69 -11.02
CA TYR A 37 0.31 -14.34 -11.42
C TYR A 37 0.29 -13.36 -10.22
N ILE A 38 -0.74 -13.41 -9.38
CA ILE A 38 -0.84 -12.60 -8.15
C ILE A 38 0.34 -12.87 -7.22
N VAL A 39 0.69 -14.14 -6.96
CA VAL A 39 1.85 -14.49 -6.13
C VAL A 39 3.14 -13.93 -6.71
N GLY A 40 3.35 -14.06 -8.02
CA GLY A 40 4.51 -13.47 -8.70
C GLY A 40 4.57 -11.95 -8.57
N ARG A 41 3.41 -11.29 -8.59
CA ARG A 41 3.27 -9.84 -8.38
C ARG A 41 3.48 -9.40 -6.94
N ILE A 42 3.20 -10.23 -5.95
CA ILE A 42 3.50 -9.97 -4.54
C ILE A 42 5.00 -10.18 -4.25
N ASP A 43 5.59 -11.23 -4.83
CA ASP A 43 7.01 -11.56 -4.65
C ASP A 43 7.96 -10.53 -5.26
N GLY A 44 7.57 -9.87 -6.35
CA GLY A 44 8.39 -8.82 -6.98
C GLY A 44 8.69 -7.66 -6.00
N PRO A 45 7.67 -7.00 -5.45
CA PRO A 45 7.79 -5.96 -4.43
C PRO A 45 8.28 -6.47 -3.07
N LEU A 46 7.80 -7.62 -2.54
CA LEU A 46 8.20 -8.08 -1.19
C LEU A 46 9.67 -8.49 -1.06
N ARG A 47 10.36 -8.79 -2.17
CA ARG A 47 11.83 -8.96 -2.16
C ARG A 47 12.59 -7.69 -1.75
N TRP A 48 11.90 -6.54 -1.70
CA TRP A 48 12.43 -5.23 -1.35
C TRP A 48 11.34 -4.44 -0.59
N SER A 49 11.30 -4.50 0.75
CA SER A 49 10.37 -3.65 1.53
C SER A 49 10.43 -2.22 0.98
N PRO A 50 9.32 -1.58 0.56
CA PRO A 50 9.41 -0.32 -0.20
C PRO A 50 10.13 0.80 0.54
N ILE A 51 9.96 0.90 1.87
CA ILE A 51 10.71 1.82 2.73
C ILE A 51 12.17 1.36 2.89
N GLN A 52 12.46 0.06 2.97
CA GLN A 52 13.85 -0.41 2.89
C GLN A 52 14.47 -0.19 1.51
N ARG A 53 13.66 -0.13 0.46
CA ARG A 53 14.09 0.18 -0.89
C ARG A 53 14.41 1.67 -1.02
N MET A 54 13.64 2.56 -0.39
CA MET A 54 13.98 3.98 -0.19
C MET A 54 15.32 4.13 0.57
N LYS A 55 15.61 3.26 1.56
CA LYS A 55 16.94 3.18 2.21
C LYS A 55 18.04 2.64 1.28
N SER A 56 17.70 1.82 0.29
CA SER A 56 18.64 1.13 -0.62
C SER A 56 18.89 1.85 -1.95
N LEU A 57 18.01 2.75 -2.35
CA LEU A 57 18.17 3.65 -3.49
C LEU A 57 19.19 4.72 -3.09
N SER A 58 20.47 4.36 -3.13
CA SER A 58 21.66 5.23 -3.19
C SER A 58 21.44 6.69 -2.73
N ASN A 59 21.70 6.94 -1.43
CA ASN A 59 21.91 8.26 -0.76
C ASN A 59 20.74 9.00 -0.08
N ILE A 60 19.55 8.41 0.08
CA ILE A 60 18.47 9.08 0.85
C ILE A 60 18.44 8.54 2.29
N SER A 61 18.77 9.40 3.27
CA SER A 61 18.66 9.06 4.70
C SER A 61 17.19 9.08 5.15
N GLN A 62 16.88 8.31 6.20
CA GLN A 62 15.57 8.37 6.86
C GLN A 62 15.23 9.80 7.30
N GLU A 63 16.22 10.52 7.84
CA GLU A 63 16.09 11.92 8.23
C GLU A 63 15.64 12.81 7.05
N HIS A 64 16.10 12.55 5.82
CA HIS A 64 15.65 13.29 4.65
C HIS A 64 14.19 12.97 4.28
N VAL A 65 13.78 11.70 4.36
CA VAL A 65 12.38 11.29 4.16
C VAL A 65 11.47 11.98 5.19
N ASP A 66 11.89 12.01 6.46
CA ASP A 66 11.15 12.66 7.55
C ASP A 66 11.08 14.19 7.37
N THR A 67 12.06 14.82 6.69
CA THR A 67 11.97 16.27 6.37
C THR A 67 10.99 16.60 5.25
N LEU A 68 10.67 15.63 4.39
CA LEU A 68 9.76 15.84 3.26
C LEU A 68 8.31 15.62 3.66
N ILE A 69 8.04 14.63 4.52
CA ILE A 69 6.69 14.27 4.94
C ILE A 69 6.28 15.10 6.16
N PRO A 70 5.14 15.82 6.13
CA PRO A 70 4.60 16.50 7.29
C PRO A 70 4.53 15.57 8.51
N ILE A 71 4.96 16.05 9.68
CA ILE A 71 5.11 15.20 10.87
C ILE A 71 3.83 14.46 11.27
N ASN A 72 2.67 15.08 11.04
CA ASN A 72 1.35 14.50 11.30
C ASN A 72 0.98 13.36 10.33
N LEU A 73 1.68 13.22 9.21
CA LEU A 73 1.46 12.18 8.20
C LEU A 73 2.45 11.00 8.30
N GLN A 74 3.58 11.18 8.97
CA GLN A 74 4.66 10.18 9.01
C GLN A 74 4.18 8.85 9.60
N GLU A 75 3.65 8.86 10.83
CA GLU A 75 3.17 7.65 11.50
C GLU A 75 2.02 6.95 10.74
N PRO A 76 0.94 7.65 10.31
CA PRO A 76 -0.12 7.05 9.50
C PRO A 76 0.38 6.42 8.20
N LEU A 77 1.33 7.07 7.53
CA LEU A 77 1.92 6.55 6.29
C LEU A 77 2.72 5.28 6.54
N TYR A 78 3.59 5.28 7.56
CA TYR A 78 4.39 4.10 7.90
C TYR A 78 3.50 2.92 8.29
N LYS A 79 2.48 3.17 9.10
CA LYS A 79 1.46 2.18 9.46
C LYS A 79 0.77 1.62 8.21
N PHE A 80 0.42 2.48 7.26
CA PHE A 80 -0.21 2.04 6.00
C PHE A 80 0.71 1.14 5.19
N VAL A 81 1.98 1.51 5.03
CA VAL A 81 2.95 0.69 4.29
C VAL A 81 3.14 -0.67 4.97
N ASP A 82 3.22 -0.71 6.29
CA ASP A 82 3.35 -1.97 7.04
C ASP A 82 2.10 -2.85 6.88
N ASN A 83 0.90 -2.27 7.03
CA ASN A 83 -0.38 -2.96 6.85
C ASN A 83 -0.55 -3.53 5.44
N VAL A 84 -0.16 -2.77 4.40
CA VAL A 84 -0.11 -3.25 3.01
C VAL A 84 0.78 -4.48 2.88
N GLY A 85 1.98 -4.43 3.46
CA GLY A 85 2.93 -5.54 3.42
C GLY A 85 2.38 -6.80 4.10
N ILE A 86 1.77 -6.66 5.27
CA ILE A 86 1.17 -7.77 6.02
C ILE A 86 -0.01 -8.36 5.23
N HIS A 87 -0.90 -7.52 4.71
CA HIS A 87 -2.07 -7.99 3.96
C HIS A 87 -1.68 -8.72 2.67
N GLN A 88 -0.67 -8.22 1.94
CA GLN A 88 -0.10 -8.93 0.78
C GLN A 88 0.48 -10.30 1.17
N GLN A 89 1.14 -10.42 2.33
CA GLN A 89 1.64 -11.70 2.82
C GLN A 89 0.52 -12.67 3.16
N GLN A 90 -0.57 -12.18 3.77
CA GLN A 90 -1.75 -13.00 4.07
C GLN A 90 -2.44 -13.48 2.78
N ILE A 91 -2.60 -12.59 1.79
CA ILE A 91 -3.13 -12.96 0.47
C ILE A 91 -2.30 -14.09 -0.14
N LYS A 92 -0.97 -13.92 -0.17
CA LYS A 92 -0.05 -14.95 -0.67
C LYS A 92 -0.21 -16.27 0.09
N ALA A 93 -0.20 -16.24 1.42
CA ALA A 93 -0.34 -17.43 2.24
C ALA A 93 -1.67 -18.17 1.99
N ASN A 94 -2.77 -17.43 1.82
CA ASN A 94 -4.07 -18.00 1.49
C ASN A 94 -4.08 -18.64 0.10
N ILE A 95 -3.46 -18.01 -0.90
CA ILE A 95 -3.29 -18.60 -2.23
C ILE A 95 -2.48 -19.91 -2.15
N GLU A 96 -1.31 -19.88 -1.49
CA GLU A 96 -0.43 -21.05 -1.36
C GLU A 96 -1.07 -22.20 -0.60
N ALA A 97 -1.88 -21.89 0.42
CA ALA A 97 -2.69 -22.84 1.18
C ALA A 97 -3.98 -23.28 0.46
N LYS A 98 -4.25 -22.75 -0.75
CA LYS A 98 -5.48 -22.98 -1.53
C LYS A 98 -6.77 -22.59 -0.79
N LYS A 99 -6.69 -21.63 0.13
CA LYS A 99 -7.83 -21.04 0.86
C LYS A 99 -8.43 -19.88 0.08
N LEU A 100 -8.86 -20.13 -1.14
CA LEU A 100 -9.31 -19.05 -2.04
C LEU A 100 -10.63 -18.43 -1.58
N ASP A 101 -11.54 -19.23 -1.02
CA ASP A 101 -12.79 -18.73 -0.47
C ASP A 101 -12.58 -17.69 0.63
N GLU A 102 -11.50 -17.81 1.42
CA GLU A 102 -11.13 -16.84 2.46
C GLU A 102 -10.70 -15.48 1.87
N LEU A 103 -10.14 -15.45 0.66
CA LEU A 103 -9.80 -14.19 -0.02
C LEU A 103 -11.07 -13.44 -0.42
N HIS A 104 -12.00 -14.17 -1.04
CA HIS A 104 -13.23 -13.58 -1.61
C HIS A 104 -14.26 -13.17 -0.54
N LYS A 105 -14.12 -13.63 0.71
CA LYS A 105 -14.93 -13.14 1.84
C LYS A 105 -14.81 -11.62 2.04
N HIS A 106 -13.69 -11.04 1.63
CA HIS A 106 -13.36 -9.64 1.86
C HIS A 106 -13.39 -8.77 0.59
N ASP A 107 -13.95 -9.25 -0.53
CA ASP A 107 -13.98 -8.52 -1.81
C ASP A 107 -14.55 -7.10 -1.66
N LEU A 108 -15.62 -6.94 -0.88
CA LEU A 108 -16.24 -5.63 -0.66
C LEU A 108 -15.29 -4.68 0.08
N GLN A 109 -14.64 -5.15 1.15
CA GLN A 109 -13.65 -4.37 1.88
C GLN A 109 -12.41 -4.08 1.03
N MET A 110 -11.97 -5.03 0.20
CA MET A 110 -10.88 -4.82 -0.75
C MET A 110 -11.23 -3.75 -1.78
N GLN A 111 -12.48 -3.70 -2.25
CA GLN A 111 -12.96 -2.63 -3.13
C GLN A 111 -12.93 -1.26 -2.43
N GLU A 112 -13.38 -1.19 -1.17
CA GLU A 112 -13.30 0.04 -0.37
C GLU A 112 -11.85 0.50 -0.16
N ILE A 113 -10.92 -0.44 0.07
CA ILE A 113 -9.48 -0.15 0.16
C ILE A 113 -8.95 0.37 -1.18
N ILE A 114 -9.31 -0.25 -2.31
CA ILE A 114 -8.92 0.21 -3.65
C ILE A 114 -9.38 1.66 -3.87
N ASP A 115 -10.63 1.97 -3.53
CA ASP A 115 -11.20 3.29 -3.74
C ASP A 115 -10.49 4.34 -2.87
N ALA A 116 -10.23 4.05 -1.60
CA ALA A 116 -9.47 4.92 -0.70
C ALA A 116 -8.02 5.14 -1.18
N VAL A 117 -7.34 4.10 -1.66
CA VAL A 117 -5.98 4.19 -2.19
C VAL A 117 -5.94 4.97 -3.51
N ARG A 118 -6.97 4.84 -4.36
CA ARG A 118 -7.10 5.66 -5.57
C ARG A 118 -7.37 7.14 -5.24
N GLU A 119 -8.09 7.43 -4.16
CA GLU A 119 -8.25 8.79 -3.65
C GLU A 119 -6.89 9.40 -3.25
N LEU A 120 -6.04 8.64 -2.54
CA LEU A 120 -4.65 9.05 -2.25
C LEU A 120 -3.85 9.34 -3.53
N ASN A 121 -3.96 8.47 -4.54
CA ASN A 121 -3.30 8.68 -5.84
C ASN A 121 -3.78 9.94 -6.58
N ASN A 122 -4.97 10.46 -6.31
CA ASN A 122 -5.46 11.69 -6.92
C ASN A 122 -4.99 12.96 -6.19
N LEU A 123 -4.71 12.85 -4.89
CA LEU A 123 -4.16 13.93 -4.05
C LEU A 123 -2.61 13.98 -4.09
N SER A 124 -2.00 12.86 -4.43
CA SER A 124 -0.57 12.55 -4.55
C SER A 124 0.37 13.72 -4.89
N ASN A 125 0.13 14.45 -5.98
CA ASN A 125 1.13 15.41 -6.47
C ASN A 125 1.38 16.61 -5.53
N ARG A 126 0.58 16.81 -4.49
CA ARG A 126 0.61 18.00 -3.63
C ARG A 126 0.68 17.69 -2.13
N PHE A 127 0.62 16.42 -1.74
CA PHE A 127 0.62 15.96 -0.34
C PHE A 127 1.85 16.39 0.47
N LEU A 128 2.99 16.61 -0.18
CA LEU A 128 4.26 17.00 0.45
C LEU A 128 4.49 18.51 0.48
N THR A 129 3.55 19.29 -0.06
CA THR A 129 3.75 20.73 -0.26
C THR A 129 2.60 21.60 0.25
N ASP A 130 1.43 21.03 0.55
CA ASP A 130 0.24 21.77 0.99
C ASP A 130 -0.32 21.26 2.35
N LEU A 131 -0.46 22.18 3.29
CA LEU A 131 -1.02 21.96 4.64
C LEU A 131 -2.52 21.61 4.62
N VAL A 132 -3.29 22.11 3.66
CA VAL A 132 -4.73 21.82 3.54
C VAL A 132 -4.93 20.39 3.04
N GLU A 133 -4.16 19.99 2.03
CA GLU A 133 -4.20 18.63 1.51
C GLU A 133 -3.60 17.61 2.49
N SER A 134 -2.78 18.06 3.44
CA SER A 134 -2.27 17.21 4.53
C SER A 134 -3.38 16.72 5.47
N ALA A 135 -4.42 17.52 5.73
CA ALA A 135 -5.53 17.08 6.58
C ALA A 135 -6.39 16.00 5.88
N GLU A 136 -6.63 16.18 4.58
CA GLU A 136 -7.36 15.20 3.77
C GLU A 136 -6.57 13.90 3.60
N THR A 137 -5.28 14.01 3.33
CA THR A 137 -4.36 12.86 3.24
C THR A 137 -4.35 12.06 4.55
N LEU A 138 -4.30 12.75 5.70
CA LEU A 138 -4.37 12.11 7.01
C LEU A 138 -5.65 11.27 7.15
N ARG A 139 -6.81 11.87 6.86
CA ARG A 139 -8.13 11.21 6.93
C ARG A 139 -8.15 9.94 6.09
N ILE A 140 -7.63 9.99 4.86
CA ILE A 140 -7.66 8.85 3.95
C ILE A 140 -6.67 7.77 4.37
N LEU A 141 -5.47 8.13 4.87
CA LEU A 141 -4.51 7.17 5.42
C LEU A 141 -5.08 6.45 6.65
N GLU A 142 -5.71 7.17 7.57
CA GLU A 142 -6.35 6.59 8.76
C GLU A 142 -7.49 5.64 8.37
N SER A 143 -8.35 6.06 7.43
CA SER A 143 -9.44 5.23 6.91
C SER A 143 -8.91 3.97 6.23
N SER A 144 -7.88 4.10 5.39
CA SER A 144 -7.27 2.98 4.70
C SER A 144 -6.64 1.98 5.67
N ASN A 145 -5.92 2.48 6.70
CA ASN A 145 -5.37 1.65 7.76
C ASN A 145 -6.45 0.87 8.49
N MET A 146 -7.53 1.53 8.90
CA MET A 146 -8.65 0.87 9.58
C MET A 146 -9.30 -0.21 8.70
N LEU A 147 -9.52 0.05 7.42
CA LEU A 147 -10.07 -0.93 6.49
C LEU A 147 -9.15 -2.15 6.36
N ILE A 148 -7.84 -1.94 6.20
CA ILE A 148 -6.88 -3.04 6.10
C ILE A 148 -6.84 -3.83 7.41
N GLU A 149 -6.77 -3.16 8.55
CA GLU A 149 -6.79 -3.80 9.88
C GLU A 149 -8.06 -4.62 10.11
N ASN A 150 -9.21 -4.16 9.62
CA ASN A 150 -10.45 -4.93 9.69
C ASN A 150 -10.34 -6.22 8.85
N VAL A 151 -9.72 -6.18 7.67
CA VAL A 151 -9.51 -7.40 6.87
C VAL A 151 -8.51 -8.33 7.57
N LEU A 152 -7.42 -7.79 8.12
CA LEU A 152 -6.38 -8.57 8.80
C LEU A 152 -6.88 -9.25 10.08
N ASN A 153 -7.74 -8.59 10.86
CA ASN A 153 -8.15 -9.04 12.19
C ASN A 153 -9.42 -9.89 12.23
N ASN A 154 -10.23 -9.94 11.16
CA ASN A 154 -11.50 -10.69 11.12
C ASN A 154 -11.33 -12.18 10.77
N GLU A 155 -10.26 -12.85 11.24
CA GLU A 155 -10.08 -14.31 11.12
C GLU A 155 -10.92 -15.12 12.16
N ASP A 156 -12.19 -14.75 12.37
CA ASP A 156 -13.11 -15.45 13.29
C ASP A 156 -14.21 -16.26 12.55
#